data_AF-A0A4Z0NFU6-F1
#
_entry.id   AF-A0A4Z0NFU6-F1
#
_cell.length_a   1.000
_cell.length_b   1.000
_cell.length_c   1.000
_cell.angle_alpha   90.00
_cell.angle_beta   90.00
_cell.angle_gamma   90.00
#
_symmetry.space_group_name_H-M   'P 1'
#
loop_
_entity.id
_entity.type
_entity.pdbx_description
1 polymer ?
#
loop_
_entity_poly.entity_id
_entity_poly.type
_entity_poly.pdbx_seq_one_letter_code
_entity_poly.pdbx_strand_id
1 'polypeptide(L)'
;MSTDAAAAKLIANERVKLLANNLDRASTACFTVGVATPLAGALYRVSGINSLPWWWLAAGFAGWLSAATILHFLARRTLTGLLP
;
A
#
# COMPACT_ATOMS: atom_id res chain seq x y z
N MET A 1 -11.71 22.94 -29.57
CA MET A 1 -10.66 22.01 -30.05
C MET A 1 -9.41 22.02 -29.18
N SER A 2 -8.77 23.16 -28.85
CA SER A 2 -7.62 23.18 -27.91
C SER A 2 -8.01 22.91 -26.45
N THR A 3 -9.18 23.38 -26.02
CA THR A 3 -9.73 23.18 -24.66
C THR A 3 -10.11 21.73 -24.39
N ASP A 4 -10.64 21.04 -25.39
CA ASP A 4 -11.10 19.64 -25.27
C ASP A 4 -9.91 18.68 -25.07
N ALA A 5 -8.80 18.93 -25.77
CA ALA A 5 -7.56 18.17 -25.60
C ALA A 5 -6.92 18.40 -24.22
N ALA A 6 -6.93 19.65 -23.73
CA ALA A 6 -6.44 19.98 -22.39
C ALA A 6 -7.29 19.32 -21.29
N ALA A 7 -8.62 19.31 -21.45
CA ALA A 7 -9.54 18.65 -20.51
C ALA A 7 -9.34 17.13 -20.50
N ALA A 8 -9.19 16.49 -21.67
CA ALA A 8 -8.92 15.06 -21.77
C ALA A 8 -7.62 14.66 -21.08
N LYS A 9 -6.55 15.46 -21.25
CA LYS A 9 -5.26 15.27 -20.58
C LYS A 9 -5.40 15.39 -19.05
N LEU A 10 -6.12 16.40 -18.56
CA LEU A 10 -6.37 16.57 -17.13
C LEU A 10 -7.08 15.34 -16.54
N ILE A 11 -8.14 14.87 -17.18
CA ILE A 11 -8.88 13.67 -16.74
C ILE A 11 -7.97 12.44 -16.71
N ALA A 12 -7.13 12.25 -17.74
CA ALA A 12 -6.19 11.13 -17.78
C ALA A 12 -5.18 11.19 -16.61
N ASN A 13 -4.60 12.35 -16.36
CA ASN A 13 -3.65 12.54 -15.26
C ASN A 13 -4.31 12.36 -13.88
N GLU A 14 -5.53 12.87 -13.67
CA GLU A 14 -6.26 12.67 -12.40
C GLU A 14 -6.58 11.20 -12.14
N ARG A 15 -6.93 10.42 -13.18
CA ARG A 15 -7.12 8.96 -13.03
C ARG A 15 -5.83 8.25 -12.61
N VAL A 16 -4.69 8.63 -13.19
CA VAL A 16 -3.38 8.08 -12.83
C VAL A 16 -3.04 8.42 -11.37
N LYS A 17 -3.28 9.66 -10.94
CA LYS A 17 -3.06 10.09 -9.55
C LYS A 17 -3.96 9.34 -8.57
N LEU A 18 -5.25 9.20 -8.89
CA LEU A 18 -6.20 8.44 -8.05
C LEU A 18 -5.76 6.99 -7.90
N LEU A 19 -5.32 6.35 -8.98
CA LEU A 19 -4.79 4.98 -8.93
C LEU A 19 -3.53 4.90 -8.07
N ALA A 20 -2.55 5.80 -8.28
CA ALA A 20 -1.34 5.86 -7.47
C ALA A 20 -1.67 6.00 -5.97
N ASN A 21 -2.58 6.92 -5.64
CA ASN A 21 -3.03 7.14 -4.27
C ASN A 21 -3.74 5.91 -3.67
N ASN A 22 -4.58 5.21 -4.43
CA ASN A 22 -5.23 3.99 -3.95
C ASN A 22 -4.23 2.87 -3.67
N LEU A 23 -3.22 2.70 -4.53
CA LEU A 23 -2.14 1.72 -4.32
C LEU A 23 -1.31 2.05 -3.08
N ASP A 24 -0.98 3.33 -2.87
CA ASP A 24 -0.22 3.76 -1.69
C ASP A 24 -1.03 3.62 -0.38
N ARG A 25 -2.33 3.90 -0.42
CA ARG A 25 -3.23 3.64 0.71
C ARG A 25 -3.34 2.16 1.03
N ALA A 26 -3.41 1.31 0.01
CA ALA A 26 -3.39 -0.15 0.20
C ALA A 26 -2.07 -0.62 0.81
N SER A 27 -0.93 -0.09 0.36
CA SER A 27 0.38 -0.33 0.99
C SER A 27 0.39 0.04 2.48
N THR A 28 -0.11 1.24 2.80
CA THR A 28 -0.20 1.71 4.18
C THR A 28 -1.10 0.79 5.01
N ALA A 29 -2.24 0.35 4.47
CA ALA A 29 -3.13 -0.60 5.14
C ALA A 29 -2.47 -1.97 5.37
N CYS A 30 -1.70 -2.49 4.41
CA CYS A 30 -0.93 -3.72 4.56
C CYS A 30 0.07 -3.60 5.73
N PHE A 31 0.77 -2.47 5.84
CA PHE A 31 1.67 -2.22 6.96
C PHE A 31 0.93 -2.11 8.29
N THR A 32 -0.12 -1.29 8.37
CA THR A 32 -0.81 -1.05 9.65
C THR A 32 -1.53 -2.29 10.16
N VAL A 33 -2.35 -2.92 9.32
CA VAL A 33 -3.15 -4.10 9.70
C VAL A 33 -2.28 -5.35 9.81
N GLY A 34 -1.36 -5.55 8.86
CA GLY A 34 -0.56 -6.77 8.75
C GLY A 34 0.69 -6.82 9.62
N VAL A 35 1.18 -5.66 10.08
CA VAL A 35 2.43 -5.56 10.85
C VAL A 35 2.22 -4.80 12.16
N ALA A 36 1.80 -3.54 12.09
CA ALA A 36 1.75 -2.69 13.29
C ALA A 36 0.75 -3.22 14.34
N THR A 37 -0.46 -3.60 13.91
CA THR A 37 -1.49 -4.17 14.80
C THR A 37 -1.04 -5.46 15.50
N PRO A 38 -0.61 -6.53 14.79
CA PRO A 38 -0.15 -7.75 15.44
C PRO A 38 1.12 -7.55 16.28
N LEU A 39 2.03 -6.65 15.87
CA LEU A 39 3.20 -6.30 16.67
C LEU A 39 2.81 -5.65 18.00
N ALA A 40 1.88 -4.68 17.98
CA ALA A 40 1.33 -4.09 19.19
C ALA A 40 0.65 -5.17 20.06
N GLY A 41 -0.12 -6.07 19.44
CA GLY A 41 -0.74 -7.19 20.14
C GLY A 41 0.26 -8.11 20.85
N ALA A 42 1.41 -8.38 20.23
CA ALA A 42 2.50 -9.14 20.84
C ALA A 42 3.13 -8.37 22.03
N LEU A 43 3.42 -7.07 21.86
CA LEU A 43 3.99 -6.21 22.91
C LEU A 43 3.09 -6.11 24.14
N TYR A 44 1.77 -5.99 23.93
CA TYR A 44 0.78 -5.93 25.01
C TYR A 44 0.30 -7.31 25.50
N ARG A 45 0.92 -8.39 25.02
CA ARG A 45 0.62 -9.78 25.40
C ARG A 45 -0.86 -10.15 25.23
N VAL A 46 -1.49 -9.68 24.15
CA VAL A 46 -2.87 -10.03 23.79
C VAL A 46 -2.99 -11.55 23.61
N SER A 47 -3.99 -12.13 24.26
CA SER A 47 -4.20 -13.59 24.27
C SER A 47 -4.37 -14.13 22.85
N GLY A 48 -3.77 -15.29 22.56
CA GLY A 48 -3.80 -15.91 21.23
C GLY A 48 -2.64 -15.57 20.30
N ILE A 49 -1.95 -14.42 20.45
CA ILE A 49 -0.77 -14.09 19.62
C ILE A 49 0.48 -14.84 20.12
N ASN A 50 0.66 -14.92 21.44
CA ASN A 50 1.81 -15.59 22.06
C ASN A 50 1.79 -17.12 21.92
N SER A 51 0.66 -17.70 21.51
CA SER A 51 0.54 -19.13 21.21
C SER A 51 1.03 -19.50 19.80
N LEU A 52 1.27 -18.51 18.92
CA LEU A 52 1.87 -18.79 17.62
C LEU A 52 3.39 -18.95 17.73
N PRO A 53 3.98 -19.85 16.95
CA PRO A 53 5.43 -19.95 16.89
C PRO A 53 6.02 -18.69 16.23
N TRP A 54 7.18 -18.25 16.74
CA TRP A 54 7.81 -16.99 16.32
C TRP A 54 8.07 -16.90 14.81
N TRP A 55 8.38 -18.02 14.16
CA TRP A 55 8.66 -18.08 12.73
C TRP A 55 7.40 -17.83 11.88
N TRP A 56 6.22 -18.19 12.39
CA TRP A 56 4.96 -17.91 11.70
C TRP A 56 4.65 -16.41 11.72
N LEU A 57 4.88 -15.75 12.86
CA LEU A 57 4.77 -14.29 12.98
C LEU A 57 5.79 -13.59 12.06
N ALA A 58 7.05 -14.06 12.05
CA ALA A 58 8.08 -13.52 11.18
C ALA A 58 7.73 -13.67 9.69
N ALA A 59 7.24 -14.84 9.27
CA ALA A 59 6.78 -15.08 7.90
C ALA A 59 5.59 -14.19 7.54
N GLY A 60 4.63 -14.02 8.45
CA GLY A 60 3.52 -13.10 8.29
C GLY A 60 3.98 -11.66 8.08
N PHE A 61 4.85 -11.13 8.95
CA PHE A 61 5.40 -9.79 8.80
C PHE A 61 6.18 -9.62 7.51
N ALA A 62 7.02 -10.59 7.15
CA ALA A 62 7.76 -10.56 5.89
C ALA A 62 6.81 -10.50 4.68
N GLY A 63 5.73 -11.30 4.68
CA GLY A 63 4.72 -11.29 3.63
C GLY A 63 4.00 -9.94 3.51
N TRP A 64 3.51 -9.39 4.62
CA TRP A 64 2.82 -8.10 4.64
C TRP A 64 3.73 -6.93 4.27
N LEU A 65 4.98 -6.90 4.75
CA LEU A 65 5.97 -5.88 4.39
C LEU A 65 6.36 -5.96 2.91
N SER A 66 6.48 -7.17 2.36
CA SER A 66 6.74 -7.37 0.94
C SER A 66 5.58 -6.83 0.10
N ALA A 67 4.33 -7.16 0.46
CA ALA A 67 3.14 -6.65 -0.21
C ALA A 67 3.05 -5.12 -0.14
N ALA A 68 3.27 -4.53 1.04
CA ALA A 68 3.30 -3.07 1.21
C ALA A 68 4.37 -2.42 0.31
N THR A 69 5.58 -2.99 0.32
CA THR A 69 6.70 -2.50 -0.49
C THR A 69 6.35 -2.54 -1.98
N ILE A 70 5.86 -3.68 -2.48
CA ILE A 70 5.45 -3.84 -3.88
C ILE A 70 4.36 -2.82 -4.25
N LEU A 71 3.32 -2.67 -3.44
CA LEU A 71 2.23 -1.73 -3.68
C LEU A 71 2.73 -0.28 -3.71
N HIS A 72 3.62 0.10 -2.80
CA HIS A 72 4.23 1.42 -2.78
C HIS A 72 5.09 1.67 -4.04
N PHE A 73 5.88 0.69 -4.47
CA PHE A 73 6.64 0.79 -5.73
C PHE A 73 5.72 0.91 -6.95
N LEU A 74 4.62 0.15 -6.98
CA LEU A 74 3.61 0.27 -8.03
C LEU A 74 2.97 1.66 -8.05
N ALA A 75 2.65 2.23 -6.88
CA ALA A 75 2.15 3.60 -6.77
C ALA A 75 3.13 4.63 -7.35
N ARG A 76 4.45 4.48 -7.08
CA ARG A 76 5.47 5.34 -7.69
C ARG A 76 5.59 5.13 -9.19
N ARG A 77 5.48 3.88 -9.66
CA ARG A 77 5.54 3.55 -11.08
C ARG A 77 4.31 4.03 -11.84
N THR A 78 3.12 4.09 -11.24
CA THR A 78 1.95 4.65 -11.94
C THR A 78 2.10 6.15 -12.17
N LEU A 79 2.75 6.89 -11.27
CA LEU A 79 3.02 8.32 -11.46
C LEU A 79 3.94 8.63 -12.64
N THR A 80 4.74 7.68 -13.14
CA THR A 80 5.53 7.91 -14.37
C THR A 80 4.66 7.95 -15.63
N GLY A 81 3.38 7.57 -15.53
CA GLY A 81 2.41 7.63 -16.64
C GLY A 81 1.75 9.00 -16.84
N LEU A 82 2.18 10.04 -16.12
CA LEU A 82 1.64 11.39 -16.27
C LEU A 82 2.04 12.00 -17.62
N LEU A 83 1.05 12.55 -18.33
CA LEU A 83 1.26 13.23 -19.61
C LEU A 83 1.84 14.65 -19.35
N PRO A 84 2.91 15.04 -20.06
CA PRO A 84 3.58 16.34 -19.91
C PRO A 84 2.70 17.48 -20.37
#